data_AF-A0A950XZH3-F1
#
_entry.id   AF-A0A950XZH3-F1
#
_cell.length_a   1.000
_cell.length_b   1.000
_cell.length_c   1.000
_cell.angle_alpha   90.00
_cell.angle_beta   90.00
_cell.angle_gamma   90.00
#
_symmetry.space_group_name_H-M   'P 1'
#
loop_
_entity.id
_entity.type
_entity.pdbx_description
1 polymer ?
#
loop_
_entity_poly.entity_id
_entity_poly.type
_entity_poly.pdbx_seq_one_letter_code
_entity_poly.pdbx_strand_id
1 'polypeptide(L)'
;MPRTKRRFWMDCDCPIWIHGRTPTGDIVPRQSTQFSDLKRAEALRASLMARVQTDSVTGPPLSECIEKYLATREQDLDARTLNQHRLALERLQRFLEAQKILHIREMTVDHLETFKTAGLPKTMRMTTKATTFAKIRCFLRA
;
A
#
# COMPACT_ATOMS: atom_id res chain seq x y z
N MET A 1 14.94 -38.08 -39.78
CA MET A 1 15.77 -38.06 -38.54
C MET A 1 15.29 -39.12 -37.57
N PRO A 2 16.18 -39.91 -36.94
CA PRO A 2 15.79 -40.96 -36.00
C PRO A 2 15.06 -40.37 -34.77
N ARG A 3 14.00 -41.05 -34.33
CA ARG A 3 13.05 -40.61 -33.29
C ARG A 3 13.71 -40.36 -31.93
N THR A 4 14.88 -40.98 -31.69
CA THR A 4 15.72 -40.90 -30.49
C THR A 4 16.56 -39.62 -30.38
N LYS A 5 16.55 -38.75 -31.41
CA LYS A 5 17.21 -37.42 -31.38
C LYS A 5 16.23 -36.24 -31.28
N ARG A 6 14.97 -36.50 -30.92
CA ARG A 6 14.04 -35.42 -30.56
C ARG A 6 14.37 -35.00 -29.13
N ARG A 7 15.17 -33.94 -28.97
CA ARG A 7 15.28 -33.25 -27.67
C ARG A 7 13.91 -32.67 -27.37
N PHE A 8 13.15 -33.31 -26.48
CA PHE A 8 11.93 -32.70 -25.96
C PHE A 8 12.36 -31.47 -25.16
N TRP A 9 11.71 -30.33 -25.40
CA TRP A 9 12.06 -29.02 -24.83
C TRP A 9 12.19 -29.02 -23.28
N MET A 10 11.67 -30.04 -22.61
CA MET A 10 11.64 -30.21 -21.15
C MET A 10 12.77 -31.10 -20.59
N ASP A 11 13.58 -31.76 -21.42
CA ASP A 11 14.69 -32.66 -20.99
C ASP A 11 16.05 -31.96 -20.95
N CYS A 12 16.07 -30.62 -20.86
CA CYS A 12 17.30 -29.84 -20.83
C CYS A 12 17.42 -29.06 -19.52
N ASP A 13 18.64 -28.92 -18.99
CA ASP A 13 18.98 -28.11 -17.81
C ASP A 13 18.84 -26.60 -18.05
N CYS A 14 18.05 -26.18 -19.04
CA CYS A 14 17.87 -24.77 -19.36
C CYS A 14 16.97 -24.11 -18.31
N PRO A 15 17.33 -22.91 -17.83
CA PRO A 15 16.52 -22.18 -16.88
C PRO A 15 15.17 -21.83 -17.51
N ILE A 16 14.09 -22.14 -16.81
CA ILE A 16 12.74 -21.86 -17.26
C ILE A 16 12.51 -20.34 -17.22
N TRP A 17 11.93 -19.82 -18.30
CA TRP A 17 11.57 -18.41 -18.38
C TRP A 17 10.08 -18.25 -18.06
N ILE A 18 9.77 -17.43 -17.06
CA ILE A 18 8.38 -17.04 -16.80
C ILE A 18 8.06 -15.87 -17.74
N HIS A 19 7.08 -16.07 -18.63
CA HIS A 19 6.51 -15.01 -19.45
C HIS A 19 4.97 -15.05 -19.38
N GLY A 20 4.35 -13.89 -19.54
CA GLY A 20 2.89 -13.77 -19.70
C GLY A 20 2.21 -12.87 -18.66
N ARG A 21 0.89 -12.73 -18.85
CA ARG A 21 -0.01 -12.05 -17.92
C ARG A 21 -0.57 -13.09 -16.94
N THR A 22 -0.76 -12.71 -15.69
CA THR A 22 -1.52 -13.52 -14.74
C THR A 22 -3.01 -13.57 -15.14
N PRO A 23 -3.81 -14.51 -14.63
CA PRO A 23 -5.27 -14.50 -14.83
C PRO A 23 -5.94 -13.18 -14.38
N THR A 24 -5.29 -12.44 -13.47
CA THR A 24 -5.69 -11.12 -12.97
C THR A 24 -5.22 -9.95 -13.84
N GLY A 25 -4.41 -10.20 -14.88
CA GLY A 25 -3.95 -9.19 -15.83
C GLY A 25 -2.57 -8.57 -15.53
N ASP A 26 -1.93 -8.96 -14.44
CA ASP A 26 -0.64 -8.41 -14.02
C ASP A 26 0.51 -8.91 -14.91
N ILE A 27 1.40 -7.98 -15.28
CA ILE A 27 2.57 -8.27 -16.13
C ILE A 27 3.66 -8.84 -15.23
N VAL A 28 3.98 -10.12 -15.41
CA VAL A 28 5.15 -10.71 -14.74
C VAL A 28 6.41 -10.29 -15.53
N PRO A 29 7.36 -9.59 -14.91
CA PRO A 29 8.59 -9.19 -15.58
C PRO A 29 9.38 -10.42 -16.04
N ARG A 30 9.95 -10.34 -17.24
CA ARG A 30 10.70 -11.44 -17.86
C ARG A 30 11.98 -11.68 -17.09
N GLN A 31 11.97 -12.67 -16.19
CA GLN A 31 13.14 -13.09 -15.42
C GLN A 31 13.37 -14.59 -15.57
N SER A 32 14.64 -14.98 -15.59
CA SER A 32 15.01 -16.39 -15.52
C SER A 32 14.76 -16.89 -14.10
N THR A 33 14.10 -18.03 -13.96
CA THR A 33 13.89 -18.65 -12.64
C THR A 33 15.16 -19.30 -12.09
N GLN A 34 16.19 -19.44 -12.94
CA GLN A 34 17.43 -20.20 -12.67
C GLN A 34 17.21 -21.68 -12.34
N PHE A 35 15.96 -22.17 -12.42
CA PHE A 35 15.60 -23.56 -12.16
C PHE A 35 15.26 -24.27 -13.47
N SER A 36 15.77 -25.48 -13.64
CA SER A 36 15.34 -26.45 -14.67
C SER A 36 14.10 -27.24 -14.24
N ASP A 37 13.83 -27.30 -12.93
CA ASP A 37 12.65 -27.96 -12.36
C ASP A 37 11.38 -27.11 -12.48
N LEU A 38 10.38 -27.61 -13.23
CA LEU A 38 9.07 -26.95 -13.41
C LEU A 38 8.38 -26.60 -12.08
N LYS A 39 8.38 -27.51 -11.11
CA LYS A 39 7.75 -27.28 -9.80
C LYS A 39 8.39 -26.11 -9.03
N ARG A 40 9.71 -25.96 -9.12
CA ARG A 40 10.44 -24.87 -8.44
C ARG A 40 10.22 -23.53 -9.15
N ALA A 41 10.19 -23.55 -10.49
CA ALA A 41 9.86 -22.38 -11.29
C ALA A 41 8.43 -21.87 -11.01
N GLU A 42 7.45 -22.77 -10.87
CA GLU A 42 6.08 -22.41 -10.50
C GLU A 42 5.96 -21.90 -9.06
N ALA A 43 6.70 -22.49 -8.11
CA ALA A 43 6.75 -22.00 -6.73
C ALA A 43 7.35 -20.58 -6.62
N LEU A 44 8.42 -20.29 -7.40
CA LEU A 44 8.98 -18.95 -7.50
C LEU A 44 7.98 -17.98 -8.15
N ARG A 45 7.25 -18.42 -9.18
CA ARG A 45 6.18 -17.63 -9.79
C ARG A 45 5.10 -17.28 -8.76
N ALA A 46 4.65 -18.25 -7.97
CA ALA A 46 3.64 -18.05 -6.94
C ALA A 46 4.11 -17.11 -5.83
N SER A 47 5.38 -17.21 -5.39
CA SER A 47 5.92 -16.32 -4.36
C SER A 47 6.07 -14.88 -4.85
N LEU A 48 6.46 -14.69 -6.12
CA LEU A 48 6.48 -13.36 -6.75
C LEU A 48 5.07 -12.76 -6.85
N MET A 49 4.06 -13.58 -7.20
CA MET A 49 2.67 -13.12 -7.23
C MET A 49 2.16 -12.72 -5.83
N ALA A 50 2.50 -13.48 -4.79
CA ALA A 50 2.11 -13.15 -3.42
C ALA A 50 2.69 -11.80 -2.96
N ARG A 51 3.96 -11.49 -3.31
CA ARG A 51 4.58 -10.20 -2.97
C ARG A 51 3.94 -9.02 -3.71
N VAL A 52 3.59 -9.19 -4.99
CA VAL A 52 2.91 -8.12 -5.76
C VAL A 52 1.50 -7.87 -5.21
N GLN A 53 0.80 -8.90 -4.75
CA GLN A 53 -0.52 -8.75 -4.12
C GLN A 53 -0.42 -7.98 -2.79
N THR A 54 0.59 -8.25 -1.95
CA THR A 54 0.76 -7.50 -0.69
C THR A 54 1.08 -6.02 -0.94
N ASP A 55 1.94 -5.72 -1.92
CA ASP A 55 2.34 -4.33 -2.17
C ASP A 55 1.20 -3.52 -2.84
N SER A 56 0.38 -4.15 -3.67
CA SER A 56 -0.78 -3.52 -4.32
C SER A 56 -1.98 -3.36 -3.38
N VAL A 57 -2.19 -4.28 -2.44
CA VAL A 57 -3.32 -4.21 -1.48
C VAL A 57 -3.07 -3.15 -0.42
N THR A 58 -1.83 -3.02 0.04
CA THR A 58 -1.57 -2.24 1.25
C THR A 58 -1.37 -0.75 0.97
N GLY A 59 -0.87 -0.35 -0.21
CA GLY A 59 -0.69 1.08 -0.56
C GLY A 59 0.42 1.77 0.26
N PRO A 60 0.69 3.07 0.04
CA PRO A 60 1.73 3.78 0.78
C PRO A 60 1.36 3.90 2.28
N PRO A 61 2.37 3.92 3.18
CA PRO A 61 2.15 4.13 4.60
C PRO A 61 1.53 5.50 4.84
N LEU A 62 0.69 5.59 5.86
CA LEU A 62 -0.04 6.82 6.20
C LEU A 62 0.90 7.99 6.52
N SER A 63 2.03 7.71 7.19
CA SER A 63 3.05 8.71 7.54
C SER A 63 3.61 9.42 6.31
N GLU A 64 3.99 8.65 5.27
CA GLU A 64 4.51 9.19 4.02
C GLU A 64 3.44 10.03 3.29
N CYS A 65 2.17 9.62 3.35
CA CYS A 65 1.07 10.39 2.78
C CYS A 65 0.88 11.74 3.51
N ILE A 66 0.97 11.74 4.85
CA ILE A 66 0.88 12.95 5.67
C ILE A 66 2.03 13.90 5.34
N GLU A 67 3.26 13.41 5.26
CA GLU A 67 4.43 14.23 4.94
C GLU A 67 4.33 14.87 3.56
N LYS A 68 3.94 14.08 2.54
CA LYS A 68 3.70 14.61 1.18
C LYS A 68 2.65 15.70 1.17
N TYR A 69 1.52 15.48 1.86
CA TYR A 69 0.45 16.47 1.96
C TYR A 69 0.92 17.77 2.65
N LEU A 70 1.68 17.66 3.74
CA LEU A 70 2.20 18.83 4.45
C LEU A 70 3.21 19.61 3.59
N ALA A 71 4.10 18.91 2.86
CA ALA A 71 5.06 19.55 1.97
C ALA A 71 4.38 20.30 0.80
N THR A 72 3.31 19.73 0.22
CA THR A 72 2.53 20.43 -0.81
C THR A 72 1.84 21.67 -0.26
N ARG A 73 1.32 21.59 0.97
CA ARG A 73 0.55 22.68 1.59
C ARG A 73 1.41 23.76 2.25
N GLU A 74 2.71 23.51 2.43
CA GLU A 74 3.65 24.49 2.99
C GLU A 74 3.79 25.73 2.12
N GLN A 75 3.63 25.58 0.80
CA GLN A 75 3.68 26.71 -0.15
C GLN A 75 2.41 27.57 -0.12
N ASP A 76 1.27 26.98 0.23
CA ASP A 76 -0.06 27.62 0.13
C ASP A 76 -0.59 28.16 1.47
N LEU A 77 -0.13 27.60 2.60
CA LEU A 77 -0.69 27.87 3.92
C LEU A 77 0.30 28.57 4.85
N ASP A 78 -0.23 29.49 5.65
CA ASP A 78 0.50 30.09 6.75
C ASP A 78 0.96 29.03 7.78
N ALA A 79 2.14 29.25 8.38
CA ALA A 79 2.82 28.32 9.28
C ALA A 79 1.93 27.93 10.48
N ARG A 80 1.09 28.86 10.95
CA ARG A 80 0.11 28.59 12.02
C ARG A 80 -0.92 27.55 11.58
N THR A 81 -1.45 27.69 10.37
CA THR A 81 -2.48 26.80 9.83
C THR A 81 -1.88 25.43 9.52
N LEU A 82 -0.68 25.40 8.96
CA LEU A 82 0.09 24.17 8.73
C LEU A 82 0.32 23.39 10.03
N ASN A 83 0.78 24.05 11.09
CA ASN A 83 0.96 23.40 12.40
C ASN A 83 -0.34 22.81 12.95
N GLN A 84 -1.48 23.44 12.71
CA GLN A 84 -2.76 22.88 13.11
C GLN A 84 -3.17 21.67 12.24
N HIS A 85 -2.81 21.64 10.95
CA HIS A 85 -2.97 20.44 10.11
C HIS A 85 -2.08 19.30 10.61
N ARG A 86 -0.80 19.58 10.90
CA ARG A 86 0.14 18.62 11.44
C ARG A 86 -0.38 17.98 12.73
N LEU A 87 -0.83 18.79 13.68
CA LEU A 87 -1.39 18.29 14.95
C LEU A 87 -2.66 17.44 14.75
N ALA A 88 -3.52 17.81 13.80
CA ALA A 88 -4.73 17.05 13.49
C ALA A 88 -4.38 15.67 12.88
N LEU A 89 -3.43 15.63 11.95
CA LEU A 89 -2.99 14.42 11.28
C LEU A 89 -2.18 13.50 12.20
N GLU A 90 -1.35 14.05 13.09
CA GLU A 90 -0.61 13.29 14.10
C GLU A 90 -1.56 12.57 15.06
N ARG A 91 -2.66 13.21 15.46
CA ARG A 91 -3.69 12.57 16.28
C ARG A 91 -4.40 11.44 15.55
N LEU A 92 -4.70 11.64 14.28
CA LEU A 92 -5.29 10.60 13.43
C LEU A 92 -4.33 9.41 13.28
N GLN A 93 -3.06 9.69 13.00
CA GLN A 93 -2.02 8.67 12.87
C GLN A 93 -1.90 7.83 14.14
N ARG A 94 -1.77 8.46 15.32
CA ARG A 94 -1.71 7.74 16.60
C ARG A 94 -2.93 6.87 16.87
N PHE A 95 -4.12 7.34 16.47
CA PHE A 95 -5.35 6.56 16.62
C PHE A 95 -5.37 5.34 15.70
N LEU A 96 -4.97 5.50 14.44
CA LEU A 96 -4.91 4.41 13.47
C LEU A 96 -3.80 3.40 13.79
N GLU A 97 -2.63 3.87 14.25
CA GLU A 97 -1.55 3.01 14.74
C GLU A 97 -2.01 2.15 15.94
N ALA A 98 -2.79 2.72 16.87
CA ALA A 98 -3.37 1.97 17.97
C ALA A 98 -4.35 0.88 17.50
N GLN A 99 -4.98 1.06 16.34
CA GLN A 99 -5.85 0.10 15.68
C GLN A 99 -5.10 -0.85 14.72
N LYS A 100 -3.76 -0.74 14.65
CA LYS A 100 -2.86 -1.49 13.74
C LYS A 100 -3.09 -1.19 12.26
N ILE A 101 -3.63 -0.03 11.94
CA ILE A 101 -3.84 0.45 10.57
C ILE A 101 -2.66 1.34 10.22
N LEU A 102 -1.78 0.85 9.36
CA LEU A 102 -0.54 1.54 9.00
C LEU A 102 -0.62 2.16 7.60
N HIS A 103 -1.53 1.70 6.77
CA HIS A 103 -1.61 2.12 5.39
C HIS A 103 -2.94 2.78 5.04
N ILE A 104 -2.89 3.68 4.07
CA ILE A 104 -4.04 4.53 3.75
C ILE A 104 -5.21 3.77 3.12
N ARG A 105 -4.94 2.65 2.43
CA ARG A 105 -5.98 1.80 1.81
C ARG A 105 -6.74 0.93 2.79
N GLU A 106 -6.14 0.65 3.95
CA GLU A 106 -6.75 -0.13 5.03
C GLU A 106 -7.74 0.73 5.85
N MET A 107 -7.70 2.06 5.69
CA MET A 107 -8.57 2.98 6.39
C MET A 107 -9.98 2.98 5.78
N THR A 108 -10.96 2.58 6.58
CA THR A 108 -12.39 2.64 6.22
C THR A 108 -13.10 3.84 6.85
N VAL A 109 -14.32 4.13 6.37
CA VAL A 109 -15.18 5.20 6.90
C VAL A 109 -15.47 4.99 8.39
N ASP A 110 -15.65 3.75 8.84
CA ASP A 110 -15.95 3.42 10.24
C ASP A 110 -14.83 3.85 11.19
N HIS A 111 -13.57 3.74 10.75
CA HIS A 111 -12.42 4.20 11.54
C HIS A 111 -12.45 5.73 11.70
N LEU A 112 -12.86 6.45 10.66
CA LEU A 112 -13.02 7.91 10.71
C LEU A 112 -14.21 8.34 11.58
N GLU A 113 -15.29 7.57 11.60
CA GLU A 113 -16.41 7.81 12.51
C GLU A 113 -16.05 7.53 13.96
N THR A 114 -15.33 6.43 14.20
CA THR A 114 -14.81 6.09 15.53
C THR A 114 -13.80 7.12 16.01
N PHE A 115 -13.00 7.70 15.11
CA PHE A 115 -12.09 8.79 15.45
C PHE A 115 -12.82 10.04 15.98
N LYS A 116 -14.02 10.37 15.47
CA LYS A 116 -14.80 11.51 15.98
C LYS A 116 -15.24 11.32 17.42
N THR A 117 -15.56 10.09 17.82
CA THR A 117 -16.12 9.77 19.13
C THR A 117 -15.05 9.42 20.15
N ALA A 118 -14.04 8.64 19.77
CA ALA A 118 -13.03 8.08 20.65
C ALA A 118 -11.60 8.59 20.41
N GLY A 119 -11.28 9.08 19.21
CA GLY A 119 -9.93 9.53 18.86
C GLY A 119 -9.56 10.95 19.33
N LEU A 120 -10.57 11.77 19.66
CA LEU A 120 -10.37 13.14 20.13
C LEU A 120 -10.53 13.26 21.65
N PRO A 121 -9.78 14.15 22.33
CA PRO A 121 -9.92 14.36 23.77
C PRO A 121 -11.36 14.70 24.16
N LYS A 122 -11.88 14.02 25.19
CA LYS A 122 -13.26 14.24 25.68
C LYS A 122 -13.48 15.68 26.15
N THR A 123 -12.46 16.29 26.75
CA THR A 123 -12.45 17.67 27.26
C THR A 123 -12.41 18.76 26.16
N MET A 124 -12.22 18.39 24.89
CA MET A 124 -12.12 19.36 23.80
C MET A 124 -13.48 19.95 23.43
N ARG A 125 -13.54 21.28 23.21
CA ARG A 125 -14.74 21.97 22.73
C ARG A 125 -15.22 21.42 21.39
N MET A 126 -16.53 21.33 21.21
CA MET A 126 -17.15 20.79 19.99
C MET A 126 -16.74 21.55 18.71
N THR A 127 -16.59 22.88 18.80
CA THR A 127 -16.11 23.70 17.68
C THR A 127 -14.69 23.32 17.24
N THR A 128 -13.80 23.05 18.19
CA THR A 128 -12.43 22.64 17.90
C THR A 128 -12.35 21.21 17.37
N LYS A 129 -13.24 20.31 17.83
CA LYS A 129 -13.38 18.97 17.25
C LYS A 129 -13.82 19.04 15.79
N ALA A 130 -14.81 19.89 15.49
CA ALA A 130 -15.31 20.08 14.12
C ALA A 130 -14.23 20.65 13.19
N THR A 131 -13.46 21.64 13.61
CA THR A 131 -12.36 22.20 12.79
C THR A 131 -11.21 21.21 12.60
N THR A 132 -10.90 20.39 13.61
CA THR A 132 -9.91 19.31 13.48
C THR A 132 -10.38 18.27 12.46
N PHE A 133 -11.65 17.87 12.53
CA PHE A 133 -12.22 16.92 11.56
C PHE A 133 -12.30 17.50 10.14
N ALA A 134 -12.62 18.78 9.99
CA ALA A 134 -12.62 19.45 8.69
C ALA A 134 -11.23 19.41 8.03
N LYS A 135 -10.16 19.59 8.81
CA LYS A 135 -8.78 19.50 8.31
C LYS A 135 -8.39 18.10 7.86
N ILE A 136 -8.84 17.08 8.60
CA ILE A 136 -8.67 15.68 8.19
C ILE A 136 -9.44 15.40 6.90
N ARG A 137 -10.68 15.92 6.76
CA ARG A 137 -11.42 15.79 5.50
C ARG A 137 -10.72 16.47 4.32
N CYS A 138 -10.04 17.59 4.52
CA CYS A 138 -9.25 18.22 3.47
C CYS A 138 -8.07 17.35 3.04
N PHE A 139 -7.43 16.65 3.97
CA PHE A 139 -6.38 15.67 3.67
C PHE A 139 -6.92 14.50 2.84
N LEU A 140 -8.07 13.93 3.21
CA LEU A 140 -8.66 12.78 2.51
C LEU A 140 -9.27 13.09 1.14
N ARG A 141 -9.43 14.37 0.80
CA ARG A 141 -9.99 14.84 -0.48
C ARG A 141 -8.91 15.18 -1.51
N ALA A 142 -7.67 15.39 -1.06
CA ALA A 142 -6.53 15.69 -1.93
C ALA A 142 -6.00 14.40 -2.55
#